data_AF-A0A849TCW8-F1
#
_entry.id   AF-A0A849TCW8-F1
#
_cell.length_a   1.000
_cell.length_b   1.000
_cell.length_c   1.000
_cell.angle_alpha   90.00
_cell.angle_beta   90.00
_cell.angle_gamma   90.00
#
_symmetry.space_group_name_H-M   'P 1'
#
loop_
_entity.id
_entity.type
_entity.pdbx_description
1 polymer ?
#
loop_
_entity_poly.entity_id
_entity_poly.type
_entity_poly.pdbx_seq_one_letter_code
_entity_poly.pdbx_strand_id
1 'polypeptide(L)'
;MKFLIKIEDAINRIILSFAAKMRGIIPQFIFNWFSLFKSSPALILQKIKSYSPKLRLYQLKTIGYLKHYFTMISGHIVGIQIYLRSEEFKKRDKKELIIAPLRKFKTDPIKAFSVVTISCFLLIATVGIYKNTAKIIIGTKALRAPAAVHEEDPILEFKKIKFKVMNDKELVLDITVVAKSLEERDKLIHIEKDIERLISEMTIIIAQLPPTKEEIKTIEKQILKMIEGAKIRSVEVKQVLSARPTYFQQTEKMVSFKDLNLQLFLEDTKRNRQIWVDFTVLASNRNTIFFLKDHEVEVRDFINMQVEPVIPQLPIEEEGRQIIKEKLRIELNDYLKKSGIEGKILEIYVDYIIVS
;
A
#
# COMPACT_ATOMS: atom_id res chain seq x y z
N MET A 1 33.07 -0.53 8.95
CA MET A 1 32.64 0.87 9.19
C MET A 1 33.48 1.92 8.45
N LYS A 2 34.82 1.95 8.57
CA LYS A 2 35.68 3.00 7.95
C LYS A 2 35.55 3.18 6.42
N PHE A 3 35.10 2.17 5.69
CA PHE A 3 34.92 2.23 4.23
C PHE A 3 33.65 2.99 3.80
N LEU A 4 32.53 2.82 4.54
CA LEU A 4 31.26 3.50 4.25
C LEU A 4 31.39 5.01 4.49
N ILE A 5 32.06 5.41 5.57
CA ILE A 5 32.34 6.81 5.89
C ILE A 5 33.17 7.48 4.78
N LYS A 6 34.18 6.78 4.23
CA LYS A 6 34.98 7.30 3.10
C LYS A 6 34.18 7.46 1.81
N ILE A 7 33.19 6.60 1.57
CA ILE A 7 32.31 6.72 0.40
C ILE A 7 31.37 7.92 0.58
N GLU A 8 30.80 8.09 1.77
CA GLU A 8 29.92 9.20 2.11
C GLU A 8 30.64 10.55 1.94
N ASP A 9 31.88 10.66 2.45
CA ASP A 9 32.71 11.86 2.28
C ASP A 9 33.07 12.16 0.82
N ALA A 10 33.28 11.12 0.00
CA ALA A 10 33.56 11.29 -1.42
C ALA A 10 32.32 11.77 -2.19
N ILE A 11 31.15 11.21 -1.87
CA ILE A 11 29.86 11.61 -2.44
C ILE A 11 29.56 13.06 -2.06
N ASN A 12 29.73 13.43 -0.78
CA ASN A 12 29.49 14.79 -0.30
C ASN A 12 30.40 15.81 -0.99
N ARG A 13 31.69 15.49 -1.21
CA ARG A 13 32.60 16.36 -1.97
C ARG A 13 32.18 16.54 -3.44
N ILE A 14 31.73 15.47 -4.10
CA ILE A 14 31.25 15.55 -5.48
C ILE A 14 30.00 16.44 -5.55
N ILE A 15 29.02 16.23 -4.65
CA ILE A 15 27.79 17.01 -4.57
C ILE A 15 28.09 18.49 -4.33
N LEU A 16 28.98 18.82 -3.39
CA LEU A 16 29.37 20.20 -3.10
C LEU A 16 30.09 20.86 -4.28
N SER A 17 31.01 20.16 -4.95
CA SER A 17 31.70 20.71 -6.13
C SER A 17 30.75 20.95 -7.31
N PHE A 18 29.75 20.07 -7.47
CA PHE A 18 28.73 20.18 -8.49
C PHE A 18 27.78 21.34 -8.17
N ALA A 19 27.32 21.47 -6.92
CA ALA A 19 26.47 22.57 -6.47
C ALA A 19 27.15 23.94 -6.66
N ALA A 20 28.46 24.04 -6.39
CA ALA A 20 29.25 25.25 -6.61
C ALA A 20 29.32 25.63 -8.10
N LYS A 21 29.56 24.67 -9.00
CA LYS A 21 29.56 24.91 -10.46
C LYS A 21 28.18 25.29 -10.98
N MET A 22 27.13 24.66 -10.48
CA MET A 22 25.75 24.97 -10.87
C MET A 22 25.33 26.38 -10.42
N ARG A 23 25.74 26.83 -9.23
CA ARG A 23 25.48 28.21 -8.76
C ARG A 23 26.06 29.29 -9.67
N GLY A 24 27.15 29.01 -10.40
CA GLY A 24 27.71 29.95 -11.39
C GLY A 24 26.92 30.05 -12.69
N ILE A 25 26.18 29.00 -13.06
CA ILE A 25 25.52 28.87 -14.38
C ILE A 25 24.02 29.21 -14.31
N ILE A 26 23.38 28.88 -13.17
CA ILE A 26 21.94 29.05 -12.95
C ILE A 26 21.47 30.52 -13.01
N PRO A 27 22.20 31.53 -12.47
CA PRO A 27 21.71 32.91 -12.47
C PRO A 27 21.53 33.45 -13.89
N GLN A 28 22.54 33.32 -14.76
CA GLN A 28 22.51 33.94 -16.09
C GLN A 28 21.36 33.41 -16.97
N PHE A 29 21.12 32.08 -16.93
CA PHE A 29 20.07 31.45 -17.74
C PHE A 29 18.68 31.85 -17.26
N ILE A 30 18.44 31.82 -15.94
CA ILE A 30 17.14 32.18 -15.37
C ILE A 30 16.85 33.67 -15.55
N PHE A 31 17.85 34.56 -15.37
CA PHE A 31 17.67 36.00 -15.58
C PHE A 31 17.40 36.36 -17.05
N ASN A 32 18.06 35.69 -18.01
CA ASN A 32 17.77 35.87 -19.44
C ASN A 32 16.38 35.36 -19.81
N TRP A 33 15.92 34.28 -19.17
CA TRP A 33 14.57 33.76 -19.40
C TRP A 33 13.49 34.69 -18.81
N PHE A 34 13.74 35.25 -17.62
CA PHE A 34 12.84 36.20 -16.97
C PHE A 34 12.78 37.57 -17.67
N SER A 35 13.89 38.06 -18.22
CA SER A 35 13.91 39.33 -18.96
C SER A 35 13.13 39.26 -20.27
N LEU A 36 13.20 38.11 -20.96
CA LEU A 36 12.35 37.80 -22.11
C LEU A 36 10.86 37.74 -21.74
N PHE A 37 10.52 37.20 -20.56
CA PHE A 37 9.14 37.15 -20.06
C PHE A 37 8.57 38.53 -19.71
N LYS A 38 9.40 39.44 -19.19
CA LYS A 38 8.96 40.74 -18.68
C LYS A 38 8.65 41.76 -19.78
N SER A 39 9.25 41.61 -20.97
CA SER A 39 9.28 42.68 -21.98
C SER A 39 8.14 42.64 -23.01
N SER A 40 7.40 41.53 -23.20
CA SER A 40 6.18 41.55 -24.02
C SER A 40 5.30 40.29 -23.91
N PRO A 41 4.27 40.29 -23.06
CA PRO A 41 3.30 39.19 -22.96
C PRO A 41 2.55 38.90 -24.27
N ALA A 42 2.32 39.94 -25.09
CA ALA A 42 1.59 39.84 -26.35
C ALA A 42 2.40 39.11 -27.45
N LEU A 43 3.70 39.42 -27.57
CA LEU A 43 4.60 38.71 -28.49
C LEU A 43 4.77 37.24 -28.10
N ILE A 44 4.73 36.94 -26.80
CA ILE A 44 4.81 35.57 -26.27
C ILE A 44 3.55 34.78 -26.64
N LEU A 45 2.34 35.35 -26.48
CA LEU A 45 1.11 34.67 -26.88
C LEU A 45 1.04 34.38 -28.38
N GLN A 46 1.51 35.32 -29.21
CA GLN A 46 1.55 35.15 -30.66
C GLN A 46 2.60 34.11 -31.09
N LYS A 47 3.80 34.13 -30.48
CA LYS A 47 4.82 33.09 -30.70
C LYS A 47 4.36 31.73 -30.16
N ILE A 48 3.72 31.66 -29.00
CA ILE A 48 3.19 30.39 -28.46
C ILE A 48 2.16 29.80 -29.42
N LYS A 49 1.27 30.61 -30.04
CA LYS A 49 0.33 30.11 -31.04
C LYS A 49 1.03 29.56 -32.29
N SER A 50 2.06 30.24 -32.81
CA SER A 50 2.77 29.75 -34.01
C SER A 50 3.73 28.58 -33.73
N TYR A 51 4.31 28.54 -32.52
CA TYR A 51 5.21 27.46 -32.09
C TYR A 51 4.48 26.29 -31.44
N SER A 52 3.22 26.41 -31.03
CA SER A 52 2.41 25.35 -30.41
C SER A 52 2.50 24.00 -31.14
N PRO A 53 2.33 23.90 -32.47
CA PRO A 53 2.48 22.63 -33.17
C PRO A 53 3.92 22.10 -33.14
N LYS A 54 4.93 22.97 -33.28
CA LYS A 54 6.35 22.58 -33.19
C LYS A 54 6.72 22.13 -31.78
N LEU A 55 6.19 22.80 -30.76
CA LEU A 55 6.39 22.50 -29.35
C LEU A 55 5.71 21.18 -28.99
N ARG A 56 4.50 20.93 -29.49
CA ARG A 56 3.79 19.64 -29.35
C ARG A 56 4.58 18.52 -30.00
N LEU A 57 5.13 18.73 -31.19
CA LEU A 57 5.94 17.74 -31.90
C LEU A 57 7.27 17.48 -31.17
N TYR A 58 7.88 18.53 -30.60
CA TYR A 58 9.04 18.40 -29.71
C TYR A 58 8.71 17.65 -28.42
N GLN A 59 7.58 17.96 -27.78
CA GLN A 59 7.09 17.26 -26.58
C GLN A 59 6.79 15.78 -26.85
N LEU A 60 6.17 15.45 -27.99
CA LEU A 60 5.94 14.07 -28.39
C LEU A 60 7.26 13.35 -28.65
N LYS A 61 8.24 14.00 -29.28
CA LYS A 61 9.59 13.45 -29.43
C LYS A 61 10.28 13.25 -28.08
N THR A 62 10.21 14.20 -27.15
CA THR A 62 10.83 14.06 -25.83
C THR A 62 10.14 12.99 -24.99
N ILE A 63 8.81 12.87 -25.04
CA ILE A 63 8.05 11.77 -24.41
C ILE A 63 8.45 10.43 -25.02
N GLY A 64 8.57 10.35 -26.35
CA GLY A 64 9.03 9.16 -27.05
C GLY A 64 10.45 8.75 -26.63
N TYR A 65 11.39 9.69 -26.59
CA TYR A 65 12.75 9.46 -26.11
C TYR A 65 12.76 9.03 -24.65
N LEU A 66 12.01 9.71 -23.77
CA LEU A 66 11.90 9.34 -22.36
C LEU A 66 11.35 7.93 -22.18
N LYS A 67 10.29 7.56 -22.92
CA LYS A 67 9.72 6.21 -22.90
C LYS A 67 10.76 5.18 -23.36
N HIS A 68 11.48 5.46 -24.44
CA HIS A 68 12.55 4.59 -24.94
C HIS A 68 13.68 4.41 -23.92
N TYR A 69 14.16 5.50 -23.31
CA TYR A 69 15.16 5.44 -22.24
C TYR A 69 14.66 4.69 -21.01
N PHE A 70 13.39 4.87 -20.63
CA PHE A 70 12.81 4.14 -19.50
C PHE A 70 12.74 2.64 -19.79
N THR A 71 12.33 2.24 -21.00
CA THR A 71 12.35 0.84 -21.44
C THR A 71 13.76 0.27 -21.43
N MET A 72 14.76 1.01 -21.91
CA MET A 72 16.18 0.60 -21.85
C MET A 72 16.68 0.43 -20.42
N ILE A 73 16.39 1.38 -19.53
CA ILE A 73 16.75 1.31 -18.12
C ILE A 73 16.08 0.10 -17.46
N SER A 74 14.78 -0.11 -17.71
CA SER A 74 14.05 -1.28 -17.21
C SER A 74 14.66 -2.59 -17.69
N GLY A 75 14.99 -2.69 -18.98
CA GLY A 75 15.70 -3.84 -19.55
C GLY A 75 17.06 -4.07 -18.89
N HIS A 76 17.83 -3.02 -18.63
CA HIS A 76 19.09 -3.13 -17.88
C HIS A 76 18.88 -3.57 -16.43
N ILE A 77 17.84 -3.09 -15.75
CA ILE A 77 17.51 -3.51 -14.38
C ILE A 77 17.13 -4.99 -14.35
N VAL A 78 16.30 -5.45 -15.28
CA VAL A 78 15.93 -6.87 -15.40
C VAL A 78 17.17 -7.71 -15.73
N GLY A 79 18.03 -7.25 -16.64
CA GLY A 79 19.31 -7.90 -16.94
C GLY A 79 20.21 -8.00 -15.71
N ILE A 80 20.30 -6.93 -14.90
CA ILE A 80 21.01 -6.94 -13.62
C ILE A 80 20.36 -7.94 -12.66
N GLN A 81 19.03 -7.98 -12.54
CA GLN A 81 18.35 -8.94 -11.66
C GLN A 81 18.59 -10.39 -12.07
N ILE A 82 18.51 -10.72 -13.36
CA ILE A 82 18.83 -12.06 -13.89
C ILE A 82 20.28 -12.40 -13.58
N TYR A 83 21.20 -11.45 -13.83
CA TYR A 83 22.62 -11.64 -13.54
C TYR A 83 22.89 -11.85 -12.05
N LEU A 84 22.30 -11.04 -11.16
CA LEU A 84 22.38 -11.18 -9.70
C LEU A 84 21.85 -12.53 -9.21
N ARG A 85 20.88 -13.12 -9.91
CA ARG A 85 20.31 -14.44 -9.59
C ARG A 85 21.10 -15.61 -10.17
N SER A 86 22.00 -15.37 -11.13
CA SER A 86 22.80 -16.40 -11.76
C SER A 86 23.81 -17.06 -10.80
N GLU A 87 24.09 -18.34 -10.99
CA GLU A 87 25.12 -19.08 -10.24
C GLU A 87 26.53 -18.48 -10.44
N GLU A 88 26.78 -17.78 -11.56
CA GLU A 88 28.04 -17.08 -11.82
C GLU A 88 28.25 -15.89 -10.87
N PHE A 89 27.18 -15.16 -10.53
CA PHE A 89 27.25 -14.04 -9.60
C PHE A 89 27.57 -14.51 -8.18
N LYS A 90 27.09 -15.70 -7.78
CA LYS A 90 27.42 -16.30 -6.49
C LYS A 90 28.90 -16.69 -6.37
N LYS A 91 29.58 -16.98 -7.50
CA LYS A 91 30.97 -17.44 -7.54
C LYS A 91 32.01 -16.32 -7.67
N ARG A 92 31.64 -15.12 -8.15
CA ARG A 92 32.58 -13.99 -8.32
C ARG A 92 32.71 -13.14 -7.06
N ASP A 93 33.88 -12.52 -6.90
CA ASP A 93 34.12 -11.55 -5.83
C ASP A 93 33.21 -10.32 -6.01
N LYS A 94 32.25 -10.16 -5.09
CA LYS A 94 31.21 -9.11 -5.11
C LYS A 94 31.80 -7.70 -5.22
N LYS A 95 33.04 -7.52 -4.79
CA LYS A 95 33.75 -6.23 -4.82
C LYS A 95 34.11 -5.80 -6.25
N GLU A 96 34.52 -6.72 -7.13
CA GLU A 96 34.84 -6.39 -8.53
C GLU A 96 33.60 -5.99 -9.33
N LEU A 97 32.45 -6.56 -8.98
CA LEU A 97 31.17 -6.30 -9.65
C LEU A 97 30.65 -4.88 -9.46
N ILE A 98 30.92 -4.27 -8.31
CA ILE A 98 30.59 -2.85 -8.04
C ILE A 98 31.65 -1.93 -8.65
N ILE A 99 32.93 -2.34 -8.61
CA ILE A 99 34.05 -1.51 -9.05
C ILE A 99 34.19 -1.47 -10.57
N ALA A 100 33.90 -2.54 -11.30
CA ALA A 100 34.10 -2.62 -12.75
C ALA A 100 33.22 -1.62 -13.54
N PRO A 101 31.92 -1.44 -13.24
CA PRO A 101 31.12 -0.36 -13.83
C PRO A 101 31.72 1.01 -13.50
N LEU A 102 32.06 1.26 -12.23
CA LEU A 102 32.66 2.54 -11.80
C LEU A 102 34.01 2.84 -12.48
N ARG A 103 34.80 1.81 -12.81
CA ARG A 103 36.01 1.97 -13.63
C ARG A 103 35.68 2.35 -15.07
N LYS A 104 34.61 1.80 -15.67
CA LYS A 104 34.13 2.23 -16.99
C LYS A 104 33.57 3.65 -17.00
N PHE A 105 33.02 4.13 -15.89
CA PHE A 105 32.66 5.55 -15.71
C PHE A 105 33.89 6.48 -15.78
N LYS A 106 35.09 5.96 -15.45
CA LYS A 106 36.34 6.71 -15.57
C LYS A 106 36.84 6.79 -17.03
N THR A 107 36.51 5.80 -17.87
CA THR A 107 36.95 5.76 -19.27
C THR A 107 36.00 6.49 -20.22
N ASP A 108 34.69 6.53 -19.93
CA ASP A 108 33.68 7.22 -20.75
C ASP A 108 33.00 8.38 -19.97
N PRO A 109 33.63 9.57 -19.89
CA PRO A 109 33.11 10.69 -19.10
C PRO A 109 31.74 11.19 -19.58
N ILE A 110 31.42 11.01 -20.86
CA ILE A 110 30.13 11.44 -21.45
C ILE A 110 28.96 10.60 -20.93
N LYS A 111 29.13 9.27 -20.87
CA LYS A 111 28.10 8.37 -20.31
C LYS A 111 27.98 8.54 -18.80
N ALA A 112 29.08 8.81 -18.13
CA ALA A 112 29.08 9.15 -16.72
C ALA A 112 28.25 10.41 -16.42
N PHE A 113 28.48 11.46 -17.21
CA PHE A 113 27.77 12.71 -17.10
C PHE A 113 26.26 12.55 -17.36
N SER A 114 25.85 11.77 -18.37
CA SER A 114 24.44 11.57 -18.68
C SER A 114 23.69 10.86 -17.54
N VAL A 115 24.27 9.82 -16.94
CA VAL A 115 23.66 9.09 -15.81
C VAL A 115 23.51 9.98 -14.58
N VAL A 116 24.54 10.76 -14.24
CA VAL A 116 24.49 11.71 -13.12
C VAL A 116 23.42 12.77 -13.36
N THR A 117 23.38 13.31 -14.58
CA THR A 117 22.41 14.36 -14.95
C THR A 117 20.96 13.84 -14.86
N ILE A 118 20.70 12.64 -15.37
CA ILE A 118 19.37 11.98 -15.27
C ILE A 118 19.00 11.75 -13.80
N SER A 119 19.94 11.27 -12.98
CA SER A 119 19.70 11.01 -11.56
C SER A 119 19.40 12.30 -10.78
N CYS A 120 20.11 13.39 -11.07
CA CYS A 120 19.82 14.70 -10.50
C CYS A 120 18.44 15.21 -10.91
N PHE A 121 18.05 15.04 -12.18
CA PHE A 121 16.72 15.43 -12.67
C PHE A 121 15.60 14.67 -11.95
N LEU A 122 15.76 13.36 -11.76
CA LEU A 122 14.80 12.54 -11.03
C LEU A 122 14.67 13.00 -9.58
N LEU A 123 15.78 13.24 -8.88
CA LEU A 123 15.75 13.74 -7.50
C LEU A 123 15.04 15.10 -7.37
N ILE A 124 15.33 16.04 -8.28
CA ILE A 124 14.67 17.35 -8.30
C ILE A 124 13.17 17.20 -8.57
N ALA A 125 12.78 16.33 -9.50
CA ALA A 125 11.37 16.06 -9.81
C ALA A 125 10.64 15.47 -8.60
N THR A 126 11.22 14.49 -7.90
CA THR A 126 10.64 13.89 -6.70
C THR A 126 10.45 14.92 -5.58
N VAL A 127 11.43 15.80 -5.35
CA VAL A 127 11.31 16.89 -4.37
C VAL A 127 10.22 17.89 -4.77
N GLY A 128 10.10 18.21 -6.07
CA GLY A 128 9.05 19.08 -6.59
C GLY A 128 7.65 18.50 -6.40
N ILE A 129 7.46 17.21 -6.73
CA ILE A 129 6.21 16.48 -6.50
C ILE A 129 5.86 16.50 -5.02
N TYR A 130 6.80 16.14 -4.14
CA TYR A 130 6.57 16.13 -2.69
C TYR A 130 6.08 17.49 -2.16
N LYS A 131 6.75 18.59 -2.55
CA LYS A 131 6.37 19.95 -2.14
C LYS A 131 4.99 20.35 -2.67
N ASN A 132 4.66 19.99 -3.92
CA ASN A 132 3.35 20.30 -4.50
C ASN A 132 2.24 19.48 -3.86
N THR A 133 2.45 18.19 -3.61
CA THR A 133 1.48 17.34 -2.91
C THR A 133 1.20 17.87 -1.51
N ALA A 134 2.22 18.30 -0.76
CA ALA A 134 2.03 18.92 0.55
C ALA A 134 1.15 20.19 0.46
N LYS A 135 1.39 21.07 -0.53
CA LYS A 135 0.55 22.25 -0.77
C LYS A 135 -0.90 21.90 -1.12
N ILE A 136 -1.11 20.88 -1.96
CA ILE A 136 -2.46 20.42 -2.34
C ILE A 136 -3.19 19.88 -1.12
N ILE A 137 -2.52 19.09 -0.26
CA ILE A 137 -3.12 18.58 0.98
C ILE A 137 -3.53 19.74 1.89
N ILE A 138 -2.68 20.75 2.08
CA ILE A 138 -3.00 21.93 2.89
C ILE A 138 -4.18 22.71 2.29
N GLY A 139 -4.18 22.96 0.98
CA GLY A 139 -5.25 23.68 0.30
C GLY A 139 -6.59 22.93 0.30
N THR A 140 -6.57 21.61 0.10
CA THR A 140 -7.78 20.77 0.16
C THR A 140 -8.31 20.64 1.58
N LYS A 141 -7.45 20.64 2.61
CA LYS A 141 -7.87 20.75 4.01
C LYS A 141 -8.55 22.10 4.31
N ALA A 142 -8.04 23.20 3.74
CA ALA A 142 -8.63 24.53 3.94
C ALA A 142 -9.97 24.74 3.21
N LEU A 143 -10.20 24.05 2.07
CA LEU A 143 -11.40 24.20 1.26
C LEU A 143 -12.54 23.24 1.63
N ARG A 144 -12.25 22.18 2.39
CA ARG A 144 -13.32 21.33 2.95
C ARG A 144 -14.00 22.12 4.06
N ALA A 145 -15.25 22.53 3.82
CA ALA A 145 -16.11 23.08 4.88
C ALA A 145 -16.07 22.14 6.09
N PRO A 146 -15.93 22.67 7.32
CA PRO A 146 -15.78 21.85 8.51
C PRO A 146 -17.12 21.14 8.79
N ALA A 147 -17.30 19.96 8.20
CA ALA A 147 -18.28 19.01 8.69
C ALA A 147 -17.77 18.54 10.05
N ALA A 148 -18.17 19.25 11.11
CA ALA A 148 -17.80 19.01 12.50
C ALA A 148 -16.34 18.55 12.66
N VAL A 149 -15.41 19.48 12.47
CA VAL A 149 -14.09 19.34 13.09
C VAL A 149 -14.37 19.41 14.59
N HIS A 150 -14.65 18.26 15.20
CA HIS A 150 -14.24 18.09 16.58
C HIS A 150 -12.78 18.49 16.60
N GLU A 151 -12.42 19.47 17.43
CA GLU A 151 -11.02 19.70 17.78
C GLU A 151 -10.48 18.32 18.16
N GLU A 152 -9.76 17.67 17.24
CA GLU A 152 -9.10 16.42 17.52
C GLU A 152 -8.08 16.80 18.59
N ASP A 153 -8.41 16.49 19.84
CA ASP A 153 -7.50 16.60 20.96
C ASP A 153 -6.16 16.03 20.47
N PRO A 154 -5.02 16.71 20.68
CA PRO A 154 -3.73 16.22 20.22
C PRO A 154 -3.40 14.90 20.93
N ILE A 155 -3.80 13.79 20.33
CA ILE A 155 -3.56 12.44 20.82
C ILE A 155 -2.10 12.09 20.53
N LEU A 156 -1.37 11.71 21.58
CA LEU A 156 -0.11 11.00 21.46
C LEU A 156 -0.39 9.52 21.64
N GLU A 157 -0.42 8.79 20.54
CA GLU A 157 -0.42 7.33 20.59
C GLU A 157 0.98 6.86 20.96
N PHE A 158 1.12 6.31 22.16
CA PHE A 158 2.36 5.66 22.57
C PHE A 158 2.40 4.26 21.97
N LYS A 159 3.60 3.83 21.63
CA LYS A 159 3.89 2.55 20.98
C LYS A 159 3.41 1.38 21.84
N LYS A 160 2.88 0.33 21.19
CA LYS A 160 2.43 -0.93 21.83
C LYS A 160 3.47 -1.49 22.79
N ILE A 161 3.13 -1.59 24.08
CA ILE A 161 4.02 -2.12 25.12
C ILE A 161 3.65 -3.57 25.43
N LYS A 162 4.66 -4.44 25.43
CA LYS A 162 4.51 -5.86 25.74
C LYS A 162 4.91 -6.12 27.19
N PHE A 163 4.00 -6.73 27.94
CA PHE A 163 4.23 -7.18 29.30
C PHE A 163 4.32 -8.71 29.31
N LYS A 164 5.31 -9.25 30.02
CA LYS A 164 5.33 -10.69 30.33
C LYS A 164 4.43 -10.95 31.53
N VAL A 165 3.44 -11.80 31.35
CA VAL A 165 2.53 -12.25 32.41
C VAL A 165 2.88 -13.72 32.72
N MET A 166 2.59 -14.17 33.95
CA MET A 166 2.96 -15.49 34.47
C MET A 166 2.78 -16.63 33.45
N ASN A 167 3.70 -17.60 33.46
CA ASN A 167 3.72 -18.81 32.62
C ASN A 167 3.84 -18.52 31.11
N ASP A 168 4.86 -17.75 30.70
CA ASP A 168 5.23 -17.49 29.29
C ASP A 168 4.16 -16.80 28.42
N LYS A 169 3.11 -16.23 29.01
CA LYS A 169 2.06 -15.51 28.28
C LYS A 169 2.43 -14.03 28.12
N GLU A 170 2.41 -13.52 26.90
CA GLU A 170 2.59 -12.09 26.63
C GLU A 170 1.23 -11.37 26.64
N LEU A 171 1.12 -10.31 27.44
CA LEU A 171 0.05 -9.32 27.35
C LEU A 171 0.56 -8.13 26.56
N VAL A 172 -0.15 -7.76 25.50
CA VAL A 172 0.15 -6.53 24.74
C VAL A 172 -0.90 -5.49 25.09
N LEU A 173 -0.46 -4.37 25.65
CA LEU A 173 -1.33 -3.24 25.95
C LEU A 173 -1.05 -2.13 24.94
N ASP A 174 -2.10 -1.60 24.33
CA ASP A 174 -2.05 -0.29 23.68
C ASP A 174 -2.34 0.74 24.76
N ILE A 175 -1.38 1.63 24.96
CA ILE A 175 -1.50 2.72 25.93
C ILE A 175 -1.57 4.01 25.13
N THR A 176 -2.73 4.64 25.12
CA THR A 176 -2.91 5.95 24.48
C THR A 176 -2.93 7.01 25.55
N VAL A 177 -2.05 8.02 25.42
CA VAL A 177 -1.96 9.14 26.35
C VAL A 177 -2.43 10.39 25.62
N VAL A 178 -3.49 11.01 26.12
CA VAL A 178 -4.07 12.19 25.49
C VAL A 178 -3.52 13.44 26.17
N ALA A 179 -2.85 14.29 25.40
CA ALA A 179 -2.36 15.60 25.87
C ALA A 179 -3.50 16.63 25.86
N LYS A 180 -3.46 17.64 26.75
CA LYS A 180 -4.49 18.70 26.75
C LYS A 180 -4.24 19.76 25.68
N SER A 181 -3.00 19.89 25.18
CA SER A 181 -2.63 20.89 24.17
C SER A 181 -1.45 20.45 23.31
N LEU A 182 -1.25 21.13 22.17
CA LEU A 182 -0.13 20.89 21.23
C LEU A 182 1.25 21.14 21.87
N GLU A 183 1.36 22.17 22.73
CA GLU A 183 2.62 22.46 23.43
C GLU A 183 2.97 21.40 24.48
N GLU A 184 1.95 20.78 25.10
CA GLU A 184 2.14 19.67 26.01
C GLU A 184 2.53 18.39 25.27
N ARG A 185 2.05 18.21 24.04
CA ARG A 185 2.47 17.11 23.17
C ARG A 185 3.97 17.13 22.90
N ASP A 186 4.55 18.28 22.56
CA ASP A 186 5.99 18.37 22.29
C ASP A 186 6.84 18.07 23.53
N LYS A 187 6.36 18.45 24.71
CA LYS A 187 7.00 18.08 26.00
C LYS A 187 6.89 16.59 26.28
N LEU A 188 5.75 15.97 25.96
CA LEU A 188 5.55 14.53 26.12
C LEU A 188 6.44 13.71 25.17
N ILE A 189 6.74 14.19 23.96
CA ILE A 189 7.71 13.55 23.05
C ILE A 189 9.10 13.46 23.69
N HIS A 190 9.52 14.49 24.44
CA HIS A 190 10.81 14.46 25.14
C HIS A 190 10.83 13.53 26.34
N ILE A 191 9.66 13.26 26.95
CA ILE A 191 9.50 12.39 28.12
C ILE A 191 9.11 10.95 27.69
N GLU A 192 8.90 10.71 26.39
CA GLU A 192 8.43 9.42 25.85
C GLU A 192 9.29 8.25 26.28
N LYS A 193 10.62 8.41 26.24
CA LYS A 193 11.57 7.38 26.67
C LYS A 193 11.52 7.12 28.18
N ASP A 194 11.25 8.14 28.97
CA ASP A 194 11.11 7.99 30.42
C ASP A 194 9.80 7.30 30.78
N ILE A 195 8.71 7.61 30.07
CA ILE A 195 7.42 6.94 30.20
C ILE A 195 7.55 5.46 29.78
N GLU A 196 8.18 5.16 28.64
CA GLU A 196 8.44 3.77 28.22
C GLU A 196 9.24 3.01 29.28
N ARG A 197 10.28 3.63 29.86
CA ARG A 197 11.07 3.03 30.94
C ARG A 197 10.23 2.74 32.18
N LEU A 198 9.51 3.75 32.68
CA LEU A 198 8.65 3.61 33.87
C LEU A 198 7.59 2.53 33.69
N ILE A 199 6.97 2.46 32.50
CA ILE A 199 5.97 1.44 32.19
C ILE A 199 6.62 0.06 32.07
N SER A 200 7.83 -0.06 31.52
CA SER A 200 8.53 -1.35 31.39
C SER A 200 8.97 -1.95 32.72
N GLU A 201 9.18 -1.12 33.75
CA GLU A 201 9.53 -1.53 35.11
C GLU A 201 8.28 -1.89 35.95
N MET A 202 7.08 -1.61 35.45
CA MET A 202 5.82 -1.89 36.13
C MET A 202 5.51 -3.39 36.17
N THR A 203 5.43 -3.95 37.37
CA THR A 203 4.86 -5.28 37.60
C THR A 203 3.34 -5.21 37.66
N ILE A 204 2.67 -5.83 36.68
CA ILE A 204 1.22 -5.95 36.62
C ILE A 204 0.79 -7.34 37.11
N ILE A 205 -0.05 -7.39 38.14
CA ILE A 205 -0.64 -8.64 38.64
C ILE A 205 -2.01 -8.80 37.97
N ILE A 206 -2.18 -9.88 37.21
CA ILE A 206 -3.43 -10.21 36.52
C ILE A 206 -3.84 -11.62 36.94
N ALA A 207 -5.08 -11.78 37.41
CA ALA A 207 -5.59 -13.06 37.85
C ALA A 207 -5.98 -13.98 36.67
N GLN A 208 -6.46 -13.41 35.56
CA GLN A 208 -6.92 -14.16 34.39
C GLN A 208 -6.71 -13.40 33.06
N LEU A 209 -6.56 -14.14 31.97
CA LEU A 209 -6.47 -13.59 30.61
C LEU A 209 -7.73 -13.98 29.81
N PRO A 210 -8.50 -13.02 29.25
CA PRO A 210 -8.31 -11.56 29.30
C PRO A 210 -8.56 -10.95 30.70
N PRO A 211 -7.86 -9.85 31.08
CA PRO A 211 -8.12 -9.12 32.31
C PRO A 211 -9.55 -8.58 32.31
N THR A 212 -10.14 -8.57 33.49
CA THR A 212 -11.45 -8.00 33.75
C THR A 212 -11.43 -6.48 33.59
N LYS A 213 -12.61 -5.87 33.38
CA LYS A 213 -12.75 -4.41 33.29
C LYS A 213 -12.24 -3.69 34.57
N GLU A 214 -12.32 -4.35 35.72
CA GLU A 214 -11.84 -3.80 37.00
C GLU A 214 -10.31 -3.85 37.11
N GLU A 215 -9.69 -4.93 36.62
CA GLU A 215 -8.22 -5.05 36.48
C GLU A 215 -7.68 -3.99 35.51
N ILE A 216 -8.36 -3.74 34.39
CA ILE A 216 -7.97 -2.67 33.44
C ILE A 216 -8.01 -1.29 34.13
N LYS A 217 -9.08 -0.97 34.86
CA LYS A 217 -9.19 0.31 35.59
C LYS A 217 -8.12 0.47 36.67
N THR A 218 -7.71 -0.62 37.32
CA THR A 218 -6.63 -0.57 38.32
C THR A 218 -5.27 -0.35 37.67
N ILE A 219 -5.02 -0.95 36.51
CA ILE A 219 -3.82 -0.70 35.69
C ILE A 219 -3.78 0.77 35.23
N GLU A 220 -4.88 1.29 34.69
CA GLU A 220 -5.00 2.71 34.29
C GLU A 220 -4.67 3.66 35.44
N LYS A 221 -5.21 3.38 36.64
CA LYS A 221 -4.97 4.19 37.83
C LYS A 221 -3.51 4.10 38.31
N GLN A 222 -2.86 2.95 38.20
CA GLN A 222 -1.44 2.79 38.55
C GLN A 222 -0.53 3.53 37.56
N ILE A 223 -0.82 3.45 36.26
CA ILE A 223 -0.09 4.20 35.22
C ILE A 223 -0.26 5.71 35.45
N LEU A 224 -1.49 6.19 35.69
CA LEU A 224 -1.74 7.60 35.97
C LEU A 224 -0.94 8.11 37.17
N LYS A 225 -0.82 7.33 38.26
CA LYS A 225 -0.01 7.69 39.42
C LYS A 225 1.49 7.77 39.11
N MET A 226 2.01 6.84 38.31
CA MET A 226 3.43 6.87 37.92
C MET A 226 3.78 8.06 37.03
N ILE A 227 2.81 8.54 36.26
CA ILE A 227 2.99 9.66 35.32
C ILE A 227 2.35 10.96 35.87
N GLU A 228 1.98 11.02 37.16
CA GLU A 228 1.28 12.16 37.77
C GLU A 228 2.11 13.47 37.75
N GLY A 229 3.42 13.37 37.50
CA GLY A 229 4.31 14.51 37.24
C GLY A 229 4.26 15.07 35.81
N ALA A 230 3.69 14.35 34.83
CA ALA A 230 3.44 14.84 33.49
C ALA A 230 1.98 15.31 33.37
N LYS A 231 1.75 16.44 32.69
CA LYS A 231 0.42 17.06 32.53
C LYS A 231 -0.50 16.26 31.61
N ILE A 232 -0.92 15.07 32.01
CA ILE A 232 -1.73 14.16 31.21
C ILE A 232 -3.22 14.36 31.53
N ARG A 233 -4.09 14.24 30.52
CA ARG A 233 -5.56 14.36 30.67
C ARG A 233 -6.19 13.03 31.07
N SER A 234 -5.81 11.97 30.36
CA SER A 234 -6.32 10.62 30.56
C SER A 234 -5.34 9.61 29.96
N VAL A 235 -5.37 8.39 30.52
CA VAL A 235 -4.71 7.21 29.98
C VAL A 235 -5.82 6.24 29.62
N GLU A 236 -5.85 5.80 28.37
CA GLU A 236 -6.76 4.75 27.92
C GLU A 236 -5.94 3.48 27.70
N VAL A 237 -6.24 2.41 28.45
CA VAL A 237 -5.59 1.10 28.27
C VAL A 237 -6.51 0.22 27.44
N LYS A 238 -6.16 0.05 26.17
CA LYS A 238 -6.83 -0.92 25.30
C LYS A 238 -6.07 -2.22 25.37
N GLN A 239 -6.72 -3.27 25.85
CA GLN A 239 -6.17 -4.60 25.71
C GLN A 239 -6.14 -4.95 24.22
N VAL A 240 -4.94 -4.97 23.64
CA VAL A 240 -4.72 -5.65 22.37
C VAL A 240 -4.59 -7.12 22.73
N LEU A 241 -5.73 -7.78 22.96
CA LEU A 241 -5.77 -9.18 22.57
C LEU A 241 -5.21 -9.19 21.16
N SER A 242 -4.25 -10.05 20.88
CA SER A 242 -3.93 -10.40 19.50
C SER A 242 -5.13 -11.15 18.91
N ALA A 243 -6.31 -10.50 18.91
CA ALA A 243 -7.43 -10.84 18.10
C ALA A 243 -6.88 -10.80 16.69
N ARG A 244 -6.60 -12.00 16.18
CA ARG A 244 -6.18 -12.23 14.81
C ARG A 244 -7.07 -11.33 13.95
N PRO A 245 -6.50 -10.36 13.19
CA PRO A 245 -7.31 -9.35 12.54
C PRO A 245 -8.47 -10.00 11.79
N THR A 246 -9.65 -9.40 11.82
CA THR A 246 -10.87 -10.01 11.25
C THR A 246 -10.68 -10.47 9.79
N TYR A 247 -9.82 -9.79 9.01
CA TYR A 247 -9.46 -10.20 7.65
C TYR A 247 -8.70 -11.54 7.55
N PHE A 248 -7.94 -11.94 8.57
CA PHE A 248 -7.32 -13.27 8.64
C PHE A 248 -8.34 -14.37 8.92
N GLN A 249 -9.47 -14.06 9.56
CA GLN A 249 -10.58 -15.03 9.69
C GLN A 249 -11.42 -15.10 8.41
N GLN A 250 -11.43 -14.06 7.58
CA GLN A 250 -12.15 -14.06 6.30
C GLN A 250 -11.55 -15.07 5.31
N THR A 251 -10.21 -15.16 5.24
CA THR A 251 -9.55 -16.16 4.37
C THR A 251 -9.85 -17.60 4.78
N GLU A 252 -10.03 -17.88 6.08
CA GLU A 252 -10.45 -19.19 6.57
C GLU A 252 -11.93 -19.49 6.33
N LYS A 253 -12.71 -18.49 5.90
CA LYS A 253 -14.13 -18.58 5.57
C LYS A 253 -14.40 -18.53 4.06
N MET A 254 -13.37 -18.72 3.24
CA MET A 254 -13.47 -18.67 1.79
C MET A 254 -13.07 -19.99 1.12
N VAL A 255 -13.80 -20.38 0.07
CA VAL A 255 -13.44 -21.49 -0.83
C VAL A 255 -13.64 -21.06 -2.28
N SER A 256 -12.69 -21.38 -3.15
CA SER A 256 -12.76 -21.07 -4.59
C SER A 256 -13.13 -22.31 -5.39
N PHE A 257 -14.12 -22.19 -6.25
CA PHE A 257 -14.49 -23.19 -7.26
C PHE A 257 -14.02 -22.70 -8.63
N LYS A 258 -13.40 -23.60 -9.40
CA LYS A 258 -12.81 -23.29 -10.71
C LYS A 258 -13.40 -24.15 -11.80
N ASP A 259 -13.46 -23.61 -13.01
CA ASP A 259 -13.87 -24.30 -14.22
C ASP A 259 -15.31 -24.87 -14.12
N LEU A 260 -16.23 -24.13 -13.49
CA LEU A 260 -17.64 -24.52 -13.46
C LEU A 260 -18.27 -24.24 -14.82
N ASN A 261 -18.78 -25.27 -15.50
CA ASN A 261 -19.41 -25.16 -16.81
C ASN A 261 -20.93 -25.06 -16.68
N LEU A 262 -21.47 -23.86 -16.89
CA LEU A 262 -22.90 -23.59 -16.92
C LEU A 262 -23.42 -23.57 -18.36
N GLN A 263 -24.52 -24.29 -18.62
CA GLN A 263 -25.15 -24.31 -19.94
C GLN A 263 -26.02 -23.06 -20.15
N LEU A 264 -25.87 -22.40 -21.30
CA LEU A 264 -26.76 -21.34 -21.76
C LEU A 264 -27.73 -21.88 -22.79
N PHE A 265 -29.03 -21.71 -22.54
CA PHE A 265 -30.06 -22.00 -23.52
C PHE A 265 -30.45 -20.70 -24.23
N LEU A 266 -30.07 -20.61 -25.50
CA LEU A 266 -30.52 -19.58 -26.44
C LEU A 266 -31.82 -20.07 -27.09
N GLU A 267 -32.97 -19.48 -26.72
CA GLU A 267 -34.24 -19.81 -27.38
C GLU A 267 -34.20 -19.48 -28.89
N ASP A 268 -33.55 -18.37 -29.25
CA ASP A 268 -33.54 -17.84 -30.63
C ASP A 268 -32.55 -18.53 -31.58
N THR A 269 -31.50 -19.14 -31.05
CA THR A 269 -30.48 -19.80 -31.88
C THR A 269 -30.28 -21.19 -31.33
N LYS A 270 -30.58 -22.24 -32.10
CA LYS A 270 -30.38 -23.67 -31.79
C LYS A 270 -28.91 -24.08 -31.51
N ARG A 271 -28.10 -23.19 -30.94
CA ARG A 271 -26.69 -23.38 -30.59
C ARG A 271 -26.59 -23.39 -29.08
N ASN A 272 -26.08 -24.50 -28.54
CA ASN A 272 -25.70 -24.55 -27.14
C ASN A 272 -24.45 -23.70 -26.95
N ARG A 273 -24.54 -22.67 -26.10
CA ARG A 273 -23.36 -21.95 -25.60
C ARG A 273 -23.08 -22.39 -24.17
N GLN A 274 -21.82 -22.25 -23.78
CA GLN A 274 -21.35 -22.63 -22.46
C GLN A 274 -20.67 -21.45 -21.80
N ILE A 275 -20.89 -21.29 -20.50
CA ILE A 275 -20.15 -20.33 -19.67
C ILE A 275 -19.28 -21.11 -18.71
N TRP A 276 -17.99 -20.80 -18.72
CA TRP A 276 -17.05 -21.21 -17.68
C TRP A 276 -16.99 -20.11 -16.62
N VAL A 277 -17.26 -20.46 -15.36
CA VAL A 277 -17.28 -19.53 -14.23
C VAL A 277 -16.30 -20.00 -13.17
N ASP A 278 -15.43 -19.08 -12.74
CA ASP A 278 -14.64 -19.22 -11.52
C ASP A 278 -15.25 -18.30 -10.46
N PHE A 279 -15.47 -18.82 -9.26
CA PHE A 279 -16.04 -18.04 -8.18
C PHE A 279 -15.52 -18.45 -6.81
N THR A 280 -15.51 -17.48 -5.89
CA THR A 280 -15.12 -17.65 -4.50
C THR A 280 -16.32 -17.44 -3.59
N VAL A 281 -16.53 -18.36 -2.67
CA VAL A 281 -17.67 -18.39 -1.75
C VAL A 281 -17.22 -17.96 -0.36
N LEU A 282 -17.93 -17.03 0.25
CA LEU A 282 -17.78 -16.63 1.66
C LEU A 282 -18.90 -17.25 2.50
N ALA A 283 -18.54 -18.10 3.46
CA ALA A 283 -19.51 -18.75 4.34
C ALA A 283 -19.55 -18.12 5.75
N SER A 284 -20.64 -18.39 6.49
CA SER A 284 -20.83 -17.91 7.85
C SER A 284 -19.81 -18.49 8.84
N ASN A 285 -19.44 -19.76 8.67
CA ASN A 285 -18.55 -20.50 9.55
C ASN A 285 -17.50 -21.32 8.77
N ARG A 286 -16.45 -21.76 9.46
CA ARG A 286 -15.32 -22.50 8.89
C ARG A 286 -15.69 -23.96 8.52
N ASN A 287 -16.62 -24.56 9.25
CA ASN A 287 -17.04 -25.94 9.01
C ASN A 287 -17.74 -26.08 7.65
N THR A 288 -18.56 -25.11 7.26
CA THR A 288 -19.17 -25.05 5.93
C THR A 288 -18.12 -25.07 4.83
N ILE A 289 -17.03 -24.31 5.01
CA ILE A 289 -15.95 -24.23 4.03
C ILE A 289 -15.20 -25.56 3.91
N PHE A 290 -14.89 -26.20 5.04
CA PHE A 290 -14.29 -27.52 5.01
C PHE A 290 -15.19 -28.54 4.33
N PHE A 291 -16.48 -28.55 4.67
CA PHE A 291 -17.46 -29.41 4.03
C PHE A 291 -17.53 -29.20 2.52
N LEU A 292 -17.67 -27.95 2.07
CA LEU A 292 -17.72 -27.60 0.63
C LEU A 292 -16.44 -27.96 -0.12
N LYS A 293 -15.29 -27.87 0.54
CA LYS A 293 -14.01 -28.26 -0.04
C LYS A 293 -13.87 -29.78 -0.15
N ASP A 294 -14.30 -30.51 0.88
CA ASP A 294 -14.23 -31.97 0.91
C ASP A 294 -15.23 -32.61 -0.08
N HIS A 295 -16.34 -31.90 -0.38
CA HIS A 295 -17.39 -32.35 -1.31
C HIS A 295 -17.44 -31.49 -2.58
N GLU A 296 -16.28 -30.99 -3.03
CA GLU A 296 -16.20 -30.07 -4.18
C GLU A 296 -16.82 -30.66 -5.46
N VAL A 297 -16.63 -31.95 -5.71
CA VAL A 297 -17.15 -32.64 -6.90
C VAL A 297 -18.68 -32.72 -6.84
N GLU A 298 -19.25 -33.12 -5.71
CA GLU A 298 -20.70 -33.21 -5.52
C GLU A 298 -21.39 -31.85 -5.62
N VAL A 299 -20.73 -30.81 -5.10
CA VAL A 299 -21.20 -29.42 -5.24
C VAL A 299 -21.24 -29.01 -6.71
N ARG A 300 -20.20 -29.31 -7.49
CA ARG A 300 -20.16 -29.01 -8.94
C ARG A 300 -21.28 -29.73 -9.68
N ASP A 301 -21.46 -31.02 -9.39
CA ASP A 301 -22.51 -31.83 -10.02
C ASP A 301 -23.90 -31.31 -9.66
N PHE A 302 -24.12 -30.97 -8.38
CA PHE A 302 -25.38 -30.38 -7.91
C PHE A 302 -25.68 -29.07 -8.62
N ILE A 303 -24.70 -28.16 -8.72
CA ILE A 303 -24.86 -26.89 -9.41
C ILE A 303 -25.17 -27.12 -10.89
N ASN A 304 -24.45 -28.01 -11.57
CA ASN A 304 -24.68 -28.32 -12.98
C ASN A 304 -26.07 -28.93 -13.25
N MET A 305 -26.62 -29.66 -12.28
CA MET A 305 -27.95 -30.27 -12.38
C MET A 305 -29.09 -29.32 -12.02
N GLN A 306 -28.87 -28.34 -11.14
CA GLN A 306 -29.95 -27.48 -10.61
C GLN A 306 -29.94 -26.06 -11.16
N VAL A 307 -28.79 -25.52 -11.55
CA VAL A 307 -28.74 -24.16 -12.10
C VAL A 307 -29.46 -24.16 -13.45
N GLU A 308 -30.66 -23.60 -13.43
CA GLU A 308 -31.41 -23.36 -14.65
C GLU A 308 -30.58 -22.50 -15.61
N PRO A 309 -30.69 -22.78 -16.91
CA PRO A 309 -30.02 -22.01 -17.95
C PRO A 309 -30.20 -20.50 -17.76
N VAL A 310 -29.11 -19.75 -17.85
CA VAL A 310 -29.19 -18.28 -17.80
C VAL A 310 -29.67 -17.79 -19.16
N ILE A 311 -30.69 -16.93 -19.17
CA ILE A 311 -31.23 -16.37 -20.42
C ILE A 311 -30.18 -15.43 -21.02
N PRO A 312 -29.71 -15.70 -22.24
CA PRO A 312 -28.53 -15.06 -22.85
C PRO A 312 -28.79 -13.67 -23.42
N GLN A 313 -30.02 -13.18 -23.36
CA GLN A 313 -30.37 -11.81 -23.79
C GLN A 313 -29.80 -10.74 -22.85
N LEU A 314 -29.38 -11.14 -21.64
CA LEU A 314 -28.70 -10.26 -20.71
C LEU A 314 -27.21 -10.16 -21.12
N PRO A 315 -26.70 -8.96 -21.43
CA PRO A 315 -25.27 -8.80 -21.62
C PRO A 315 -24.55 -9.29 -20.36
N ILE A 316 -23.39 -9.93 -20.54
CA ILE A 316 -22.50 -10.33 -19.43
C ILE A 316 -21.75 -9.08 -18.94
N GLU A 317 -22.54 -8.08 -18.62
CA GLU A 317 -22.19 -6.87 -17.92
C GLU A 317 -22.45 -7.10 -16.42
N GLU A 318 -22.50 -6.04 -15.62
CA GLU A 318 -22.65 -6.14 -14.17
C GLU A 318 -23.95 -6.85 -13.75
N GLU A 319 -25.04 -6.67 -14.50
CA GLU A 319 -26.35 -7.28 -14.21
C GLU A 319 -26.33 -8.81 -14.34
N GLY A 320 -25.79 -9.35 -15.44
CA GLY A 320 -25.67 -10.79 -15.64
C GLY A 320 -24.80 -11.45 -14.57
N ARG A 321 -23.72 -10.78 -14.14
CA ARG A 321 -22.87 -11.26 -13.05
C ARG A 321 -23.61 -11.30 -11.72
N GLN A 322 -24.46 -10.32 -11.42
CA GLN A 322 -25.27 -10.31 -10.20
C GLN A 322 -26.29 -11.45 -10.19
N ILE A 323 -26.92 -11.74 -11.33
CA ILE A 323 -27.88 -12.84 -11.45
C ILE A 323 -27.20 -14.19 -11.22
N ILE A 324 -26.03 -14.42 -11.83
CA ILE A 324 -25.25 -15.64 -11.62
C ILE A 324 -24.83 -15.76 -10.14
N LYS A 325 -24.33 -14.67 -9.55
CA LYS A 325 -23.95 -14.61 -8.14
C LYS A 325 -25.11 -15.01 -7.22
N GLU A 326 -26.30 -14.47 -7.48
CA GLU A 326 -27.47 -14.73 -6.66
C GLU A 326 -28.00 -16.16 -6.85
N LYS A 327 -28.08 -16.65 -8.10
CA LYS A 327 -28.45 -18.04 -8.38
C LYS A 327 -27.52 -19.03 -7.68
N LEU A 328 -26.20 -18.88 -7.86
CA LEU A 328 -25.21 -19.74 -7.19
C LEU A 328 -25.36 -19.70 -5.66
N ARG A 329 -25.69 -18.53 -5.10
CA ARG A 329 -25.89 -18.36 -3.65
C ARG A 329 -27.11 -19.12 -3.16
N ILE A 330 -28.22 -19.08 -3.90
CA ILE A 330 -29.44 -19.81 -3.58
C ILE A 330 -29.18 -21.31 -3.65
N GLU A 331 -28.65 -21.80 -4.76
CA GLU A 331 -28.40 -23.24 -4.97
C GLU A 331 -27.43 -23.83 -3.94
N LEU A 332 -26.35 -23.13 -3.62
CA LEU A 332 -25.39 -23.60 -2.60
C LEU A 332 -26.00 -23.63 -1.20
N ASN A 333 -26.86 -22.67 -0.84
CA ASN A 333 -27.54 -22.71 0.44
C ASN A 333 -28.55 -23.87 0.52
N ASP A 334 -29.24 -24.16 -0.59
CA ASP A 334 -30.15 -25.31 -0.67
C ASP A 334 -29.39 -26.64 -0.59
N TYR A 335 -28.21 -26.72 -1.22
CA TYR A 335 -27.31 -27.86 -1.09
C TYR A 335 -26.88 -28.10 0.37
N LEU A 336 -26.45 -27.04 1.06
CA LEU A 336 -26.05 -27.11 2.47
C LEU A 336 -27.21 -27.55 3.37
N LYS A 337 -28.42 -27.04 3.10
CA LYS A 337 -29.63 -27.42 3.83
C LYS A 337 -30.00 -28.89 3.61
N LYS A 338 -29.94 -29.37 2.37
CA LYS A 338 -30.16 -30.80 2.02
C LYS A 338 -29.13 -31.71 2.68
N SER A 339 -27.89 -31.23 2.84
CA SER A 339 -26.80 -31.96 3.48
C SER A 339 -26.80 -31.88 5.01
N GLY A 340 -27.76 -31.17 5.63
CA GLY A 340 -27.86 -31.04 7.09
C GLY A 340 -26.79 -30.15 7.73
N ILE A 341 -26.15 -29.26 6.97
CA ILE A 341 -25.11 -28.35 7.46
C ILE A 341 -25.74 -27.04 7.94
N GLU A 342 -25.55 -26.67 9.22
CA GLU A 342 -26.14 -25.47 9.83
C GLU A 342 -25.58 -24.12 9.32
N GLY A 343 -24.61 -24.16 8.41
CA GLY A 343 -23.97 -22.99 7.83
C GLY A 343 -24.76 -22.33 6.71
N LYS A 344 -24.37 -21.10 6.35
CA LYS A 344 -24.96 -20.35 5.22
C LYS A 344 -23.87 -19.71 4.36
N ILE A 345 -24.12 -19.60 3.07
CA ILE A 345 -23.35 -18.78 2.15
C ILE A 345 -23.79 -17.33 2.30
N LEU A 346 -22.87 -16.47 2.70
CA LEU A 346 -23.11 -15.04 2.88
C LEU A 346 -22.98 -14.31 1.54
N GLU A 347 -21.88 -14.56 0.84
CA GLU A 347 -21.54 -13.85 -0.38
C GLU A 347 -20.80 -14.76 -1.36
N ILE A 348 -20.96 -14.50 -2.65
CA ILE A 348 -20.20 -15.11 -3.74
C ILE A 348 -19.50 -14.00 -4.52
N TYR A 349 -18.23 -14.21 -4.83
CA TYR A 349 -17.42 -13.35 -5.68
C TYR A 349 -17.17 -14.09 -6.98
N VAL A 350 -17.61 -13.53 -8.10
CA VAL A 350 -17.33 -14.12 -9.42
C VAL A 350 -16.01 -13.55 -9.91
N ASP A 351 -14.99 -14.41 -9.99
CA ASP A 351 -13.62 -14.05 -10.31
C ASP A 351 -13.45 -13.92 -11.83
N TYR A 352 -13.89 -14.94 -12.58
CA TYR A 352 -13.80 -14.98 -14.04
C TYR A 352 -15.05 -15.59 -14.67
N ILE A 353 -15.41 -15.08 -15.85
CA ILE A 353 -16.47 -15.61 -16.71
C ILE A 353 -15.90 -15.68 -18.13
N ILE A 354 -15.92 -16.88 -18.74
CA ILE A 354 -15.52 -17.10 -20.13
C ILE A 354 -16.70 -17.71 -20.88
N VAL A 355 -17.09 -17.10 -22.01
CA VAL A 355 -18.16 -17.60 -22.87
C VAL A 355 -17.55 -18.32 -24.05
N SER A 356 -17.98 -19.56 -24.29
CA SER A 356 -17.58 -20.35 -25.45
C SER A 356 -18.71 -20.56 -26.44
#